data_AF-A0AA42DK65-F1
#
_entry.id   AF-A0AA42DK65-F1
#
_cell.length_a   1.000
_cell.length_b   1.000
_cell.length_c   1.000
_cell.angle_alpha   90.00
_cell.angle_beta   90.00
_cell.angle_gamma   90.00
#
_symmetry.space_group_name_H-M   'P 1'
#
loop_
_entity.id
_entity.type
_entity.pdbx_description
1 polymer ?
#
loop_
_entity_poly.entity_id
_entity_poly.type
_entity_poly.pdbx_seq_one_letter_code
_entity_poly.pdbx_strand_id
1 'polypeptide(L)'
;MEQLYTKYGKKNTFIFGVIITFILSLFIGLLTQYFSRTFRFEDKTFTLIKQTNTHATFKDSYNNLLEVDSEPYLFNTYNTLLHINYLDKTITYNSLDLDEGIIITLSDGSIHKRDVFGIYLTNSTQTTSSIPTEVILLDKIFHVLNNNLSTGILVCFNILSLILNLIGLMNIIYPEICWNIRYCMSVDGGEPSDFYIVSSRLGGYLLIGFSIFFPLFPLFTSNS
;
A
#
# COMPACT_ATOMS: atom_id res chain seq x y z
N MET A 1 -12.66 28.58 7.00
CA MET A 1 -14.02 28.04 6.78
C MET A 1 -15.10 29.11 6.87
N GLU A 2 -15.10 29.98 7.89
CA GLU A 2 -16.14 31.01 8.05
C GLU A 2 -16.31 31.95 6.86
N GLN A 3 -15.20 32.41 6.25
CA GLN A 3 -15.24 33.23 5.03
C GLN A 3 -15.84 32.49 3.81
N LEU A 4 -15.71 31.16 3.76
CA LEU A 4 -16.30 30.35 2.69
C LEU A 4 -17.80 30.14 2.93
N TYR A 5 -18.21 30.00 4.21
CA TYR A 5 -19.62 29.89 4.58
C TYR A 5 -20.40 31.15 4.28
N THR A 6 -19.83 32.33 4.57
CA THR A 6 -20.48 33.62 4.30
C THR A 6 -20.61 33.88 2.81
N LYS A 7 -19.63 33.45 2.00
CA LYS A 7 -19.63 33.68 0.56
C LYS A 7 -20.46 32.66 -0.24
N TYR A 8 -20.44 31.39 0.13
CA TYR A 8 -21.02 30.29 -0.68
C TYR A 8 -22.13 29.50 0.04
N GLY A 9 -22.28 29.66 1.35
CA GLY A 9 -23.20 28.90 2.19
C GLY A 9 -22.63 27.54 2.62
N LYS A 10 -22.93 27.12 3.87
CA LYS A 10 -22.42 25.87 4.46
C LYS A 10 -22.68 24.62 3.59
N LYS A 11 -23.87 24.52 2.98
CA LYS A 11 -24.25 23.37 2.14
C LYS A 11 -23.34 23.23 0.91
N ASN A 12 -23.11 24.31 0.20
CA ASN A 12 -22.26 24.28 -1.00
C ASN A 12 -20.80 24.03 -0.59
N THR A 13 -20.32 24.66 0.50
CA THR A 13 -18.97 24.39 1.02
C THR A 13 -18.78 22.91 1.38
N PHE A 14 -19.79 22.27 1.96
CA PHE A 14 -19.77 20.83 2.24
C PHE A 14 -19.65 20.00 0.96
N ILE A 15 -20.55 20.22 -0.01
CA ILE A 15 -20.55 19.46 -1.27
C ILE A 15 -19.23 19.62 -2.03
N PHE A 16 -18.77 20.86 -2.21
CA PHE A 16 -17.49 21.13 -2.89
C PHE A 16 -16.31 20.54 -2.12
N GLY A 17 -16.32 20.62 -0.78
CA GLY A 17 -15.32 20.00 0.07
C GLY A 17 -15.22 18.50 -0.19
N VAL A 18 -16.36 17.78 -0.15
CA VAL A 18 -16.41 16.32 -0.35
C VAL A 18 -15.85 15.96 -1.72
N ILE A 19 -16.29 16.67 -2.77
CA ILE A 19 -15.84 16.44 -4.15
C ILE A 19 -14.33 16.61 -4.26
N ILE A 20 -13.78 17.72 -3.75
CA ILE A 20 -12.35 18.00 -3.85
C ILE A 20 -11.53 16.98 -3.06
N THR A 21 -11.92 16.68 -1.81
CA THR A 21 -11.20 15.69 -1.00
C THR A 21 -11.27 14.29 -1.60
N PHE A 22 -12.40 13.93 -2.22
CA PHE A 22 -12.57 12.64 -2.88
C PHE A 22 -11.73 12.53 -4.16
N ILE A 23 -11.71 13.56 -5.00
CA ILE A 23 -10.84 13.62 -6.19
C ILE A 23 -9.38 13.49 -5.78
N LEU A 24 -8.97 14.16 -4.70
CA LEU A 24 -7.61 14.08 -4.18
C LEU A 24 -7.27 12.66 -3.68
N SER A 25 -8.15 12.03 -2.88
CA SER A 25 -7.99 10.64 -2.44
C SER A 25 -7.89 9.68 -3.62
N LEU A 26 -8.71 9.86 -4.66
CA LEU A 26 -8.71 9.03 -5.87
C LEU A 26 -7.41 9.19 -6.64
N PHE A 27 -6.94 10.42 -6.82
CA PHE A 27 -5.67 10.70 -7.49
C PHE A 27 -4.50 10.03 -6.77
N ILE A 28 -4.43 10.15 -5.44
CA ILE A 28 -3.39 9.52 -4.61
C ILE A 28 -3.49 7.99 -4.66
N GLY A 29 -4.71 7.44 -4.63
CA GLY A 29 -4.92 6.00 -4.76
C GLY A 29 -4.42 5.45 -6.10
N LEU A 30 -4.72 6.13 -7.21
CA LEU A 30 -4.23 5.76 -8.54
C LEU A 30 -2.70 5.87 -8.64
N LEU A 31 -2.13 6.94 -8.09
CA LEU A 31 -0.69 7.13 -8.06
C LEU A 31 0.01 6.03 -7.25
N THR A 32 -0.55 5.67 -6.10
CA THR A 32 -0.05 4.57 -5.28
C THR A 32 -0.15 3.24 -6.00
N GLN A 33 -1.28 2.97 -6.67
CA GLN A 33 -1.44 1.76 -7.46
C GLN A 33 -0.37 1.66 -8.55
N TYR A 34 -0.08 2.75 -9.25
CA TYR A 34 0.96 2.79 -10.27
C TYR A 34 2.35 2.50 -9.68
N PHE A 35 2.73 3.19 -8.61
CA PHE A 35 4.07 3.03 -8.01
C PHE A 35 4.25 1.67 -7.32
N SER A 36 3.23 1.15 -6.66
CA SER A 36 3.31 -0.16 -5.98
C SER A 36 3.44 -1.34 -6.95
N ARG A 37 3.17 -1.14 -8.24
CA ARG A 37 3.27 -2.16 -9.29
C ARG A 37 4.52 -2.03 -10.14
N THR A 38 5.38 -1.05 -9.86
CA THR A 38 6.54 -0.74 -10.69
C THR A 38 7.83 -0.79 -9.88
N PHE A 39 8.90 -1.30 -10.50
CA PHE A 39 10.24 -1.19 -9.93
C PHE A 39 11.27 -0.93 -11.02
N ARG A 40 12.38 -0.28 -10.64
CA ARG A 40 13.55 -0.10 -11.51
C ARG A 40 14.64 -1.08 -11.13
N PHE A 41 15.23 -1.70 -12.13
CA PHE A 41 16.37 -2.58 -11.99
C PHE A 41 17.30 -2.36 -13.18
N GLU A 42 18.57 -2.06 -12.89
CA GLU A 42 19.53 -1.55 -13.87
C GLU A 42 18.92 -0.34 -14.63
N ASP A 43 18.92 -0.37 -15.95
CA ASP A 43 18.36 0.66 -16.82
C ASP A 43 16.91 0.38 -17.26
N LYS A 44 16.27 -0.64 -16.68
CA LYS A 44 14.92 -1.09 -17.07
C LYS A 44 13.89 -0.79 -15.99
N THR A 45 12.68 -0.49 -16.44
CA THR A 45 11.51 -0.37 -15.56
C THR A 45 10.61 -1.57 -15.80
N PHE A 46 10.30 -2.29 -14.72
CA PHE A 46 9.40 -3.44 -14.73
C PHE A 46 8.06 -3.02 -14.16
N THR A 47 6.98 -3.45 -14.83
CA THR A 47 5.60 -3.21 -14.39
C THR A 47 4.87 -4.54 -14.24
N LEU A 48 4.26 -4.77 -13.08
CA LEU A 48 3.41 -5.92 -12.84
C LEU A 48 2.11 -5.78 -13.65
N ILE A 49 1.88 -6.68 -14.60
CA ILE A 49 0.67 -6.68 -15.45
C ILE A 49 -0.39 -7.59 -14.87
N LYS A 50 0.00 -8.78 -14.44
CA LYS A 50 -0.91 -9.82 -13.97
C LYS A 50 -0.31 -10.51 -12.76
N GLN A 51 -1.14 -10.75 -11.75
CA GLN A 51 -0.80 -11.60 -10.61
C GLN A 51 -2.01 -12.47 -10.31
N THR A 52 -1.78 -13.77 -10.28
CA THR A 52 -2.67 -14.76 -9.71
C THR A 52 -2.04 -15.27 -8.42
N ASN A 53 -2.67 -16.26 -7.82
CA ASN A 53 -2.22 -16.94 -6.63
C ASN A 53 -0.87 -17.67 -6.79
N THR A 54 -0.54 -18.10 -8.01
CA THR A 54 0.64 -18.94 -8.30
C THR A 54 1.49 -18.42 -9.45
N HIS A 55 1.01 -17.45 -10.22
CA HIS A 55 1.74 -16.90 -11.37
C HIS A 55 1.71 -15.36 -11.35
N ALA A 56 2.84 -14.73 -11.62
CA ALA A 56 2.92 -13.29 -11.84
C ALA A 56 3.70 -12.96 -13.09
N THR A 57 3.23 -11.96 -13.82
CA THR A 57 3.82 -11.51 -15.08
C THR A 57 4.18 -10.03 -14.96
N PHE A 58 5.46 -9.75 -15.11
CA PHE A 58 6.00 -8.41 -15.25
C PHE A 58 6.38 -8.14 -16.69
N LYS A 59 6.36 -6.87 -17.07
CA LYS A 59 6.78 -6.40 -18.38
C LYS A 59 7.82 -5.32 -18.24
N ASP A 60 8.92 -5.43 -18.96
CA ASP A 60 9.95 -4.42 -18.99
C ASP A 60 9.64 -3.30 -20.00
N SER A 61 10.48 -2.26 -20.03
CA SER A 61 10.38 -1.12 -20.95
C SER A 61 10.54 -1.48 -22.43
N TYR A 62 11.05 -2.67 -22.74
CA TYR A 62 11.25 -3.20 -24.10
C TYR A 62 10.19 -4.24 -24.49
N ASN A 63 9.14 -4.39 -23.68
CA ASN A 63 8.07 -5.39 -23.82
C ASN A 63 8.49 -6.86 -23.59
N ASN A 64 9.65 -7.14 -23.01
CA ASN A 64 10.00 -8.49 -22.59
C ASN A 64 9.22 -8.87 -21.33
N LEU A 65 8.85 -10.13 -21.23
CA LEU A 65 8.13 -10.67 -20.08
C LEU A 65 9.10 -11.26 -19.07
N LEU A 66 8.86 -10.96 -17.80
CA LEU A 66 9.44 -11.65 -16.67
C LEU A 66 8.31 -12.42 -16.00
N GLU A 67 8.46 -13.73 -15.95
CA GLU A 67 7.47 -14.66 -15.42
C GLU A 67 7.95 -15.19 -14.08
N VAL A 68 7.02 -15.24 -13.13
CA VAL A 68 7.26 -15.78 -11.80
C VAL A 68 6.20 -16.83 -11.55
N ASP A 69 6.63 -18.07 -11.38
CA ASP A 69 5.78 -19.20 -11.04
C ASP A 69 6.09 -19.67 -9.62
N SER A 70 5.05 -19.95 -8.86
CA SER A 70 5.11 -20.48 -7.49
C SER A 70 4.55 -21.89 -7.46
N GLU A 71 5.36 -22.84 -7.02
CA GLU A 71 4.98 -24.23 -6.78
C GLU A 71 5.41 -24.64 -5.36
N PRO A 72 4.73 -25.57 -4.68
CA PRO A 72 3.33 -25.98 -4.84
C PRO A 72 2.34 -25.01 -4.15
N TYR A 73 2.82 -23.94 -3.52
CA TYR A 73 2.01 -23.05 -2.66
C TYR A 73 1.79 -21.65 -3.25
N LEU A 74 0.91 -20.87 -2.62
CA LEU A 74 0.56 -19.51 -3.00
C LEU A 74 1.73 -18.54 -2.77
N PHE A 75 1.79 -17.44 -3.53
CA PHE A 75 2.59 -16.27 -3.14
C PHE A 75 2.24 -15.82 -1.71
N ASN A 76 3.22 -15.28 -0.98
CA ASN A 76 3.13 -14.81 0.42
C ASN A 76 3.04 -15.92 1.48
N THR A 77 3.50 -17.13 1.17
CA THR A 77 3.71 -18.17 2.17
C THR A 77 5.19 -18.22 2.58
N TYR A 78 5.47 -18.56 3.84
CA TYR A 78 6.85 -18.69 4.34
C TYR A 78 7.63 -19.80 3.62
N ASN A 79 6.90 -20.77 3.05
CA ASN A 79 7.46 -21.93 2.37
C ASN A 79 7.00 -21.92 0.91
N THR A 80 7.85 -21.42 0.02
CA THR A 80 7.53 -21.33 -1.41
C THR A 80 8.76 -21.72 -2.24
N LEU A 81 8.51 -22.41 -3.36
CA LEU A 81 9.48 -22.57 -4.42
C LEU A 81 9.03 -21.67 -5.57
N LEU A 82 9.87 -20.70 -5.92
CA LEU A 82 9.63 -19.82 -7.05
C LEU A 82 10.60 -20.10 -8.18
N HIS A 83 10.07 -20.08 -9.40
CA HIS A 83 10.82 -20.06 -10.63
C HIS A 83 10.62 -18.71 -11.32
N ILE A 84 11.72 -17.99 -11.53
CA ILE A 84 11.71 -16.69 -12.18
C ILE A 84 12.43 -16.82 -13.51
N ASN A 85 11.70 -16.56 -14.58
CA ASN A 85 12.21 -16.62 -15.94
C ASN A 85 12.19 -15.23 -16.56
N TYR A 86 13.35 -14.79 -17.07
CA TYR A 86 13.48 -13.53 -17.77
C TYR A 86 14.55 -13.63 -18.85
N LEU A 87 14.15 -13.51 -20.12
CA LEU A 87 15.03 -13.73 -21.28
C LEU A 87 15.71 -15.11 -21.15
N ASP A 88 17.04 -15.17 -21.20
CA ASP A 88 17.83 -16.40 -21.09
C ASP A 88 18.25 -16.71 -19.63
N LYS A 89 17.63 -16.05 -18.64
CA LYS A 89 17.95 -16.19 -17.21
C LYS A 89 16.83 -16.92 -16.47
N THR A 90 17.24 -17.86 -15.63
CA THR A 90 16.34 -18.59 -14.72
C THR A 90 16.90 -18.55 -13.31
N ILE A 91 16.11 -18.01 -12.38
CA ILE A 91 16.45 -17.94 -10.97
C ILE A 91 15.46 -18.84 -10.22
N THR A 92 15.97 -19.69 -9.33
CA THR A 92 15.12 -20.50 -8.45
C THR A 92 15.27 -20.02 -7.02
N TYR A 93 14.16 -19.72 -6.35
CA TYR A 93 14.11 -19.43 -4.92
C TYR A 93 13.42 -20.58 -4.22
N ASN A 94 14.06 -21.19 -3.23
CA ASN A 94 13.50 -22.30 -2.47
C ASN A 94 13.55 -22.00 -0.98
N SER A 95 12.38 -21.92 -0.34
CA SER A 95 12.24 -21.82 1.12
C SER A 95 11.41 -22.97 1.72
N LEU A 96 11.31 -24.11 1.02
CA LEU A 96 10.54 -25.27 1.48
C LEU A 96 11.16 -25.96 2.69
N ASP A 97 12.49 -25.94 2.79
CA ASP A 97 13.24 -26.53 3.89
C ASP A 97 13.73 -25.44 4.85
N LEU A 98 13.09 -25.36 6.02
CA LEU A 98 13.43 -24.38 7.04
C LEU A 98 14.77 -24.67 7.72
N ASP A 99 15.24 -25.92 7.69
CA ASP A 99 16.51 -26.33 8.31
C ASP A 99 17.70 -25.96 7.42
N GLU A 100 17.54 -26.05 6.09
CA GLU A 100 18.58 -25.63 5.12
C GLU A 100 18.61 -24.12 4.85
N GLY A 101 17.55 -23.42 5.24
CA GLY A 101 17.37 -21.99 5.00
C GLY A 101 16.82 -21.67 3.60
N ILE A 102 16.90 -20.41 3.21
CA ILE A 102 16.49 -19.97 1.87
C ILE A 102 17.65 -20.25 0.90
N ILE A 103 17.38 -21.05 -0.12
CA ILE A 103 18.34 -21.38 -1.18
C ILE A 103 17.94 -20.65 -2.46
N ILE A 104 18.83 -19.79 -2.96
CA ILE A 104 18.65 -19.07 -4.22
C ILE A 104 19.67 -19.62 -5.22
N THR A 105 19.18 -20.28 -6.27
CA THR A 105 20.00 -20.75 -7.39
C THR A 105 19.96 -19.72 -8.51
N LEU A 106 21.12 -19.18 -8.86
CA LEU A 106 21.27 -18.17 -9.91
C LEU A 106 21.36 -18.80 -11.31
N SER A 107 21.28 -17.95 -12.33
CA SER A 107 21.29 -18.38 -13.74
C SER A 107 22.60 -19.06 -14.16
N ASP A 108 23.71 -18.76 -13.48
CA ASP A 108 25.02 -19.40 -13.68
C ASP A 108 25.18 -20.73 -12.91
N GLY A 109 24.15 -21.14 -12.17
CA GLY A 109 24.16 -22.32 -11.31
C GLY A 109 24.79 -22.09 -9.93
N SER A 110 25.27 -20.89 -9.63
CA SER A 110 25.78 -20.57 -8.29
C SER A 110 24.64 -20.52 -7.27
N ILE A 111 24.96 -20.87 -6.03
CA ILE A 111 23.98 -20.97 -4.93
C ILE A 111 24.27 -19.89 -3.91
N HIS A 112 23.25 -19.09 -3.59
CA HIS A 112 23.26 -18.11 -2.53
C HIS A 112 22.29 -18.55 -1.41
N LYS A 113 22.81 -18.71 -0.19
CA LYS A 113 22.01 -19.10 0.97
C LYS A 113 21.70 -17.89 1.85
N ARG A 114 20.46 -17.79 2.34
CA ARG A 114 19.99 -16.75 3.25
C ARG A 114 19.26 -17.40 4.42
N ASP A 115 19.46 -16.88 5.63
CA ASP A 115 18.72 -17.36 6.80
C ASP A 115 17.24 -16.94 6.71
N VAL A 116 16.33 -17.84 7.12
CA VAL A 116 14.87 -17.56 7.14
C VAL A 116 14.54 -16.47 8.16
N PHE A 117 15.31 -16.39 9.26
CA PHE A 117 15.14 -15.42 10.34
C PHE A 117 16.47 -14.72 10.65
N GLY A 118 16.83 -13.71 9.85
CA GLY A 118 18.02 -12.90 10.09
C GLY A 118 17.72 -11.69 10.98
N ILE A 119 18.20 -11.70 12.23
CA ILE A 119 18.37 -10.44 13.00
C ILE A 119 19.71 -9.86 12.60
N TYR A 120 19.71 -8.95 11.63
CA TYR A 120 20.92 -8.23 11.22
C TYR A 120 21.28 -7.18 12.27
N LEU A 121 22.06 -7.58 13.28
CA LEU A 121 22.73 -6.63 14.17
C LEU A 121 23.77 -5.85 13.35
N THR A 122 23.54 -4.55 13.19
CA THR A 122 24.35 -3.58 12.42
C THR A 122 25.78 -3.37 12.93
N ASN A 123 26.32 -4.27 13.75
CA ASN A 123 27.64 -4.16 14.38
C ASN A 123 28.61 -5.30 14.05
N SER A 124 28.32 -6.18 13.08
CA SER A 124 29.33 -7.12 12.60
C SER A 124 29.84 -6.70 11.23
N THR A 125 31.15 -6.52 11.14
CA THR A 125 31.93 -6.46 9.90
C THR A 125 31.85 -7.81 9.20
N GLN A 126 30.67 -8.17 8.70
CA GLN A 126 30.56 -9.22 7.68
C GLN A 126 31.08 -8.60 6.39
N THR A 127 32.19 -9.15 5.93
CA THR A 127 32.76 -8.94 4.60
C THR A 127 31.62 -8.88 3.58
N THR A 128 31.45 -7.70 2.99
CA THR A 128 30.52 -7.43 1.89
C THR A 128 30.97 -8.26 0.67
N SER A 129 30.65 -9.55 0.68
CA SER A 129 30.41 -10.29 -0.55
C SER A 129 29.41 -9.46 -1.34
N SER A 130 29.80 -8.97 -2.52
CA SER A 130 28.91 -8.20 -3.37
C SER A 130 27.66 -9.01 -3.62
N ILE A 131 26.51 -8.56 -3.11
CA ILE A 131 25.22 -9.24 -3.31
C ILE A 131 25.02 -9.41 -4.81
N PRO A 132 24.79 -10.64 -5.31
CA PRO A 132 24.63 -10.87 -6.74
C PRO A 132 23.45 -10.06 -7.29
N THR A 133 23.61 -9.51 -8.49
CA THR A 133 22.60 -8.65 -9.14
C THR A 133 21.24 -9.36 -9.26
N GLU A 134 21.23 -10.67 -9.48
CA GLU A 134 20.02 -11.50 -9.56
C GLU A 134 19.29 -11.62 -8.21
N VAL A 135 20.01 -11.59 -7.08
CA VAL A 135 19.40 -11.54 -5.74
C VAL A 135 18.72 -10.17 -5.52
N ILE A 136 19.32 -9.08 -6.01
CA ILE A 136 18.71 -7.74 -5.95
C ILE A 136 17.43 -7.67 -6.80
N LEU A 137 17.43 -8.32 -7.98
CA LEU A 137 16.23 -8.43 -8.83
C LEU A 137 15.11 -9.16 -8.09
N LEU A 138 15.43 -10.30 -7.47
CA LEU A 138 14.51 -11.11 -6.68
C LEU A 138 13.88 -10.30 -5.54
N ASP A 139 14.67 -9.56 -4.77
CA ASP A 139 14.16 -8.74 -3.66
C ASP A 139 13.17 -7.66 -4.15
N LYS A 140 13.42 -7.07 -5.33
CA LYS A 140 12.51 -6.09 -5.96
C LYS A 140 11.20 -6.74 -6.45
N ILE A 141 11.28 -7.95 -7.01
CA ILE A 141 10.11 -8.73 -7.43
C ILE A 141 9.23 -9.01 -6.21
N PHE A 142 9.82 -9.55 -5.13
CA PHE A 142 9.08 -9.84 -3.90
C PHE A 142 8.44 -8.60 -3.30
N HIS A 143 9.15 -7.47 -3.29
CA HIS A 143 8.58 -6.22 -2.80
C HIS A 143 7.27 -5.87 -3.54
N VAL A 144 7.24 -5.99 -4.87
CA VAL A 144 6.02 -5.72 -5.64
C VAL A 144 4.96 -6.82 -5.45
N LEU A 145 5.33 -8.10 -5.45
CA LEU A 145 4.37 -9.20 -5.27
C LEU A 145 3.63 -9.13 -3.93
N ASN A 146 4.34 -8.71 -2.87
CA ASN A 146 3.80 -8.65 -1.52
C ASN A 146 3.02 -7.35 -1.24
N ASN A 147 3.42 -6.24 -1.88
CA ASN A 147 2.92 -4.89 -1.51
C ASN A 147 2.13 -4.18 -2.61
N ASN A 148 1.89 -4.81 -3.77
CA ASN A 148 1.11 -4.14 -4.82
C ASN A 148 -0.35 -3.90 -4.42
N LEU A 149 -0.86 -2.73 -4.78
CA LEU A 149 -2.25 -2.37 -4.55
C LEU A 149 -3.14 -2.94 -5.67
N SER A 150 -3.85 -4.03 -5.36
CA SER A 150 -4.81 -4.62 -6.30
C SER A 150 -5.97 -3.67 -6.62
N THR A 151 -6.57 -3.83 -7.80
CA THR A 151 -7.72 -3.01 -8.22
C THR A 151 -8.90 -3.16 -7.25
N GLY A 152 -9.12 -4.35 -6.70
CA GLY A 152 -10.18 -4.58 -5.71
C GLY A 152 -9.95 -3.78 -4.44
N ILE A 153 -8.73 -3.80 -3.90
CA ILE A 153 -8.38 -3.02 -2.70
C ILE A 153 -8.49 -1.52 -2.98
N LEU A 154 -8.05 -1.04 -4.15
CA LEU A 154 -8.20 0.36 -4.54
C LEU A 154 -9.67 0.81 -4.53
N VAL A 155 -10.58 0.00 -5.06
CA VAL A 155 -12.03 0.31 -5.04
C VAL A 155 -12.55 0.38 -3.61
N CYS A 156 -12.19 -0.59 -2.76
CA CYS A 156 -12.57 -0.59 -1.35
C CYS A 156 -12.05 0.67 -0.62
N PHE A 157 -10.80 1.07 -0.86
CA PHE A 157 -10.23 2.29 -0.29
C PHE A 157 -10.95 3.55 -0.74
N ASN A 158 -11.30 3.67 -2.02
CA ASN A 158 -12.03 4.84 -2.50
C ASN A 158 -13.44 4.93 -1.88
N ILE A 159 -14.15 3.82 -1.76
CA ILE A 159 -15.47 3.79 -1.09
C ILE A 159 -15.33 4.22 0.37
N LEU A 160 -14.34 3.68 1.08
CA LEU A 160 -14.06 4.05 2.46
C LEU A 160 -13.69 5.54 2.57
N SER A 161 -12.80 6.04 1.69
CA SER A 161 -12.40 7.45 1.68
C SER A 161 -13.58 8.39 1.43
N LEU A 162 -14.55 8.01 0.59
CA LEU A 162 -15.78 8.79 0.41
C LEU A 162 -16.57 8.90 1.71
N ILE A 163 -16.77 7.78 2.42
CA ILE A 163 -17.48 7.76 3.70
C ILE A 163 -16.74 8.61 4.74
N LEU A 164 -15.43 8.45 4.85
CA LEU A 164 -14.59 9.21 5.78
C LEU A 164 -14.59 10.71 5.46
N ASN A 165 -14.57 11.10 4.19
CA ASN A 165 -14.65 12.49 3.77
C ASN A 165 -16.02 13.11 4.10
N LEU A 166 -17.11 12.37 3.90
CA LEU A 166 -18.46 12.81 4.28
C LEU A 166 -18.56 13.03 5.79
N ILE A 167 -18.15 12.04 6.59
CA ILE A 167 -18.19 12.12 8.07
C ILE A 167 -17.23 13.20 8.57
N GLY A 168 -16.02 13.28 8.02
CA GLY A 168 -15.01 14.26 8.42
C GLY A 168 -15.47 15.69 8.17
N LEU A 169 -16.00 15.98 6.97
CA LEU A 169 -16.55 17.30 6.66
C LEU A 169 -17.82 17.62 7.44
N MET A 170 -18.65 16.61 7.76
CA MET A 170 -19.82 16.83 8.61
C MET A 170 -19.41 17.26 10.03
N ASN A 171 -18.38 16.62 10.60
CA ASN A 171 -17.80 17.04 11.88
C ASN A 171 -17.17 18.45 11.84
N ILE A 172 -16.59 18.86 10.71
CA ILE A 172 -15.99 20.19 10.58
C ILE A 172 -17.05 21.29 10.41
N ILE A 173 -18.05 21.06 9.55
CA ILE A 173 -19.00 22.08 9.10
C ILE A 173 -20.26 22.13 9.97
N TYR A 174 -20.69 20.96 10.46
CA TYR A 174 -21.93 20.76 11.20
C TYR A 174 -21.71 19.96 12.50
N PRO A 175 -20.78 20.37 13.38
CA PRO A 175 -20.55 19.68 14.65
C PRO A 175 -21.82 19.63 15.51
N GLU A 176 -22.67 20.65 15.45
CA GLU A 176 -23.92 20.71 16.21
C GLU A 176 -24.93 19.64 15.73
N ILE A 177 -24.95 19.37 14.41
CA ILE A 177 -25.80 18.29 13.86
C ILE A 177 -25.26 16.92 14.29
N CYS A 178 -23.93 16.72 14.25
CA CYS A 178 -23.30 15.51 14.75
C CYS A 178 -23.62 15.26 16.23
N TRP A 179 -23.63 16.31 17.06
CA TRP A 179 -24.04 16.22 18.47
C TRP A 179 -25.48 15.73 18.59
N ASN A 180 -26.41 16.37 17.87
CA ASN A 180 -27.81 15.99 17.90
C ASN A 180 -28.03 14.56 17.44
N ILE A 181 -27.31 14.08 16.43
CA ILE A 181 -27.37 12.67 16.00
C ILE A 181 -26.87 11.73 17.10
N ARG A 182 -25.76 12.08 17.76
CA ARG A 182 -25.15 11.24 18.80
C ARG A 182 -25.99 11.15 20.06
N TYR A 183 -26.68 12.24 20.42
CA TYR A 183 -27.47 12.36 21.64
C TYR A 183 -28.99 12.38 21.38
N CYS A 184 -29.46 12.00 20.19
CA CYS A 184 -30.89 12.06 19.81
C CYS A 184 -31.80 11.20 20.70
N MET A 185 -31.25 10.18 21.37
CA MET A 185 -31.96 9.30 22.30
C MET A 185 -31.65 9.62 23.78
N SER A 186 -30.88 10.67 24.07
CA SER A 186 -30.66 11.14 25.44
C SER A 186 -31.84 12.00 25.90
N VAL A 187 -32.34 11.71 27.10
CA VAL A 187 -33.50 12.38 27.69
C VAL A 187 -33.17 13.80 28.15
N ASP A 188 -31.88 14.08 28.37
CA ASP A 188 -31.35 15.39 28.76
C ASP A 188 -30.88 16.17 27.53
N GLY A 189 -31.68 17.15 27.10
CA GLY A 189 -31.45 18.02 25.95
C GLY A 189 -30.33 19.04 26.15
N GLY A 190 -29.09 18.57 26.28
CA GLY A 190 -27.91 19.42 26.40
C GLY A 190 -27.43 20.01 25.06
N GLU A 191 -26.99 21.26 25.08
CA GLU A 191 -26.31 21.91 23.95
C GLU A 191 -24.86 21.39 23.83
N PRO A 192 -24.28 21.33 22.62
CA PRO A 192 -22.89 20.93 22.44
C PRO A 192 -21.96 21.91 23.14
N SER A 193 -21.05 21.41 23.97
CA SER A 193 -20.03 22.24 24.60
C SER A 193 -18.98 22.71 23.59
N ASP A 194 -18.31 23.83 23.88
CA ASP A 194 -17.21 24.34 23.05
C ASP A 194 -16.10 23.29 22.84
N PHE A 195 -15.80 22.51 23.88
CA PHE A 195 -14.84 21.42 23.79
C PHE A 195 -15.28 20.34 22.78
N TYR A 196 -16.58 20.00 22.76
CA TYR A 196 -17.11 19.05 21.79
C TYR A 196 -16.99 19.61 20.36
N ILE A 197 -17.30 20.89 20.14
CA ILE A 197 -17.20 21.52 18.82
C ILE A 197 -15.75 21.49 18.32
N VAL A 198 -14.78 21.83 19.19
CA VAL A 198 -13.35 21.83 18.82
C VAL A 198 -12.84 20.41 18.54
N SER A 199 -13.16 19.45 19.41
CA SER A 199 -12.73 18.06 19.25
C SER A 199 -13.36 17.37 18.05
N SER A 200 -14.64 17.65 17.75
CA SER A 200 -15.33 17.19 16.54
C SER A 200 -14.63 17.71 15.29
N ARG A 201 -14.32 19.01 15.21
CA ARG A 201 -13.58 19.59 14.08
C ARG A 201 -12.20 18.95 13.91
N LEU A 202 -11.45 18.77 15.00
CA LEU A 202 -10.13 18.12 14.96
C LEU A 202 -10.23 16.67 14.47
N GLY A 203 -11.17 15.89 15.00
CA GLY A 203 -11.44 14.53 14.55
C GLY A 203 -11.81 14.50 13.06
N GLY A 204 -12.59 15.46 12.59
CA GLY A 204 -12.94 15.58 11.18
C GLY A 204 -11.73 15.82 10.28
N TYR A 205 -10.79 16.68 10.68
CA TYR A 205 -9.53 16.88 9.95
C TYR A 205 -8.67 15.61 9.93
N LEU A 206 -8.59 14.89 11.05
CA LEU A 206 -7.85 13.63 11.13
C LEU A 206 -8.47 12.55 10.22
N LEU A 207 -9.79 12.46 10.16
CA LEU A 207 -10.48 11.52 9.26
C LEU A 207 -10.19 11.80 7.79
N ILE A 208 -10.23 13.08 7.38
CA ILE A 208 -9.88 13.48 6.01
C ILE A 208 -8.39 13.24 5.73
N GLY A 209 -7.51 13.55 6.69
CA GLY A 209 -6.09 13.24 6.55
C GLY A 209 -5.86 11.73 6.34
N PHE A 210 -6.49 10.90 7.16
CA PHE A 210 -6.41 9.45 7.02
C PHE A 210 -6.96 8.96 5.66
N SER A 211 -8.10 9.47 5.21
CA SER A 211 -8.70 9.08 3.92
C SER A 211 -7.81 9.40 2.70
N ILE A 212 -6.95 10.42 2.82
CA ILE A 212 -6.04 10.89 1.77
C ILE A 212 -4.72 10.11 1.81
N PHE A 213 -4.13 9.92 2.99
CA PHE A 213 -2.77 9.37 3.13
C PHE A 213 -2.73 7.85 3.33
N PHE A 214 -3.80 7.23 3.82
CA PHE A 214 -3.82 5.78 4.05
C PHE A 214 -3.47 4.94 2.81
N PRO A 215 -3.91 5.28 1.59
CA PRO A 215 -3.52 4.55 0.39
C PRO A 215 -2.01 4.48 0.15
N LEU A 216 -1.20 5.39 0.71
CA LEU A 216 0.26 5.40 0.54
C LEU A 216 0.98 4.31 1.33
N PHE A 217 0.33 3.72 2.33
CA PHE A 217 0.95 2.75 3.24
C PHE A 217 1.70 1.60 2.54
N PRO A 218 1.17 0.97 1.46
CA PRO A 218 1.86 -0.11 0.75
C PRO A 218 3.18 0.31 0.07
N LEU A 219 3.43 1.60 -0.13
CA LEU A 219 4.72 2.09 -0.65
C LEU A 219 5.81 2.13 0.42
N PHE A 220 5.43 2.13 1.70
CA PHE A 220 6.34 2.26 2.83
C PHE A 220 6.59 0.96 3.58
N THR A 221 5.84 -0.10 3.26
CA THR A 221 6.06 -1.43 3.80
C THR A 221 7.32 -2.02 3.15
N SER A 222 8.46 -1.77 3.78
CA SER A 222 9.72 -2.46 3.46
C SER A 222 9.62 -3.92 3.90
N ASN A 223 10.06 -4.85 3.05
CA ASN A 223 10.35 -6.21 3.50
C ASN A 223 11.52 -6.10 4.50
N SER A 224 11.25 -6.38 5.77
CA SER A 224 12.25 -6.71 6.80
C SER A 224 12.82 -8.10 6.52
#